data_AF-A0A1F9FZ03-F1
#
_entry.id   AF-A0A1F9FZ03-F1
#
_cell.length_a   1.000
_cell.length_b   1.000
_cell.length_c   1.000
_cell.angle_alpha   90.00
_cell.angle_beta   90.00
_cell.angle_gamma   90.00
#
_symmetry.space_group_name_H-M   'P 1'
#
loop_
_entity.id
_entity.type
_entity.pdbx_description
1 polymer ?
#
loop_
_entity_poly.entity_id
_entity_poly.type
_entity_poly.pdbx_seq_one_letter_code
_entity_poly.pdbx_strand_id
1 'polypeptide(L)' 'MPEIVARNVSAFTLTYFDGANTAMATLPLNTAADKLAVRRIDYVVTFQTTVNGRQLNHSVAGAVRLQNL' A
#
# COMPACT_ATOMS: atom_id res chain seq x y z
N MET A 1 -7.77 14.23 -17.60
CA MET A 1 -6.34 14.41 -17.26
C MET A 1 -6.00 13.49 -16.09
N PRO A 2 -4.98 12.61 -16.19
CA PRO A 2 -4.56 11.80 -15.04
C PRO A 2 -3.76 12.64 -14.04
N GLU A 3 -4.00 12.44 -12.75
CA GLU A 3 -3.26 13.10 -11.67
C GLU A 3 -2.00 12.30 -11.31
N ILE A 4 -0.85 12.98 -11.18
CA ILE A 4 0.40 12.35 -10.76
C ILE A 4 0.54 12.54 -9.25
N VAL A 5 0.33 11.46 -8.49
CA VAL A 5 0.34 11.47 -7.02
C VAL A 5 1.76 11.29 -6.43
N ALA A 6 2.67 10.60 -7.14
CA ALA A 6 4.06 10.42 -6.71
C ALA A 6 5.00 10.21 -7.92
N ARG A 7 6.30 10.53 -7.76
CA ARG A 7 7.36 10.36 -8.77
C ARG A 7 8.54 9.58 -8.19
N ASN A 8 9.35 8.97 -9.06
CA ASN A 8 10.55 8.21 -8.68
C ASN A 8 10.26 7.08 -7.66
N VAL A 9 9.08 6.46 -7.75
CA VAL A 9 8.72 5.32 -6.90
C VAL A 9 9.53 4.10 -7.34
N SER A 10 10.32 3.55 -6.43
CA SER A 10 11.13 2.35 -6.67
C SER A 10 10.45 1.07 -6.16
N ALA A 11 9.58 1.19 -5.15
CA ALA A 11 8.78 0.08 -4.66
C ALA A 11 7.43 0.57 -4.10
N PHE A 12 6.39 -0.23 -4.27
CA PHE A 12 5.09 -0.02 -3.66
C PHE A 12 4.53 -1.36 -3.20
N THR A 13 4.23 -1.47 -1.91
CA THR A 13 3.73 -2.71 -1.29
C THR A 13 2.43 -2.43 -0.56
N LEU A 14 1.47 -3.32 -0.72
CA LEU A 14 0.18 -3.32 -0.04
C LEU A 14 0.04 -4.59 0.80
N THR A 15 -0.45 -4.45 2.03
CA THR A 15 -0.80 -5.57 2.90
C THR A 15 -2.24 -5.40 3.36
N TYR A 16 -3.05 -6.42 3.11
CA TYR A 16 -4.48 -6.42 3.40
C TYR A 16 -4.71 -7.16 4.70
N PHE A 17 -5.60 -6.62 5.54
CA PHE A 17 -5.97 -7.24 6.80
C PHE A 17 -7.47 -7.41 6.88
N ASP A 18 -7.89 -8.52 7.49
CA ASP A 18 -9.29 -8.80 7.77
C ASP A 18 -9.81 -8.07 9.04
N GLY A 19 -11.05 -8.35 9.43
CA GLY A 19 -11.66 -7.81 10.65
C GLY A 19 -11.04 -8.30 11.96
N ALA A 20 -10.33 -9.43 11.93
CA ALA A 20 -9.54 -9.93 13.05
C ALA A 20 -8.12 -9.34 13.09
N ASN A 21 -7.80 -8.42 12.16
CA ASN A 21 -6.48 -7.82 12.01
C ASN A 21 -5.39 -8.84 11.62
N THR A 22 -5.78 -9.91 10.93
CA THR A 22 -4.87 -10.92 10.37
C THR A 22 -4.47 -10.52 8.97
N ALA A 23 -3.17 -10.59 8.65
CA ALA A 23 -2.68 -10.33 7.30
C ALA A 23 -3.21 -11.40 6.34
N MET A 24 -3.88 -10.98 5.28
CA MET A 24 -4.40 -11.88 4.25
C MET A 24 -3.24 -12.29 3.34
N ALA A 25 -2.88 -13.57 3.36
CA ALA A 25 -1.70 -14.10 2.66
C ALA A 25 -1.92 -14.33 1.15
N THR A 26 -3.17 -14.42 0.69
CA THR A 26 -3.51 -14.72 -0.71
C THR A 26 -3.72 -13.44 -1.50
N LEU A 27 -2.69 -13.05 -2.26
CA LEU A 27 -2.82 -12.09 -3.36
C LEU A 27 -2.64 -12.80 -4.71
N PRO A 28 -3.48 -12.48 -5.72
CA PRO A 28 -4.56 -11.50 -5.68
C PRO A 28 -5.76 -11.95 -4.81
N LEU A 29 -6.53 -11.00 -4.30
CA LEU A 29 -7.84 -11.28 -3.70
C LEU A 29 -8.78 -11.72 -4.82
N ASN A 30 -8.83 -13.04 -5.05
CA ASN A 30 -9.40 -13.64 -6.26
C ASN A 30 -10.92 -13.75 -6.20
N THR A 31 -11.51 -13.70 -5.01
CA THR A 31 -12.97 -13.81 -4.84
C THR A 31 -13.59 -12.51 -4.31
N ALA A 32 -14.90 -12.34 -4.55
CA ALA A 32 -15.66 -11.24 -3.95
C ALA A 32 -15.71 -11.33 -2.42
N ALA A 33 -15.74 -12.55 -1.87
CA ALA A 33 -15.70 -12.78 -0.43
C ALA A 33 -14.38 -12.31 0.19
N ASP A 34 -13.24 -12.57 -0.45
CA ASP A 34 -11.93 -12.10 0.00
C ASP A 34 -11.88 -10.57 0.06
N LYS A 35 -12.44 -9.90 -0.96
CA LYS A 35 -12.51 -8.43 -1.02
C LYS A 35 -13.42 -7.87 0.08
N LEU A 36 -14.56 -8.51 0.33
CA LEU A 36 -15.50 -8.15 1.40
C LEU A 36 -14.96 -8.43 2.79
N ALA A 37 -13.90 -9.22 2.95
CA ALA A 37 -13.27 -9.49 4.24
C ALA A 37 -12.25 -8.43 4.65
N VAL A 38 -11.70 -7.66 3.70
CA VAL A 38 -10.69 -6.63 3.98
C VAL A 38 -11.27 -5.53 4.87
N ARG A 39 -10.58 -5.17 5.95
CA ARG A 39 -10.95 -4.08 6.87
C ARG A 39 -9.85 -3.04 7.07
N ARG A 40 -8.61 -3.38 6.71
CA ARG A 40 -7.48 -2.44 6.69
C ARG A 40 -6.55 -2.75 5.54
N ILE A 41 -5.99 -1.70 4.94
CA ILE A 41 -4.91 -1.80 3.97
C ILE A 41 -3.75 -0.99 4.50
N ASP A 42 -2.63 -1.65 4.76
CA ASP A 42 -1.37 -0.97 5.06
C ASP A 42 -0.57 -0.86 3.77
N TYR A 43 0.12 0.26 3.58
CA TYR A 43 0.94 0.50 2.41
C TYR A 43 2.31 1.02 2.80
N VAL A 44 3.31 0.67 1.99
CA VAL A 44 4.64 1.27 2.02
C VAL A 44 5.00 1.68 0.60
N VAL A 45 5.27 2.97 0.42
CA VAL A 45 5.81 3.53 -0.82
C VAL A 45 7.27 3.89 -0.58
N THR A 46 8.17 3.35 -1.38
CA THR A 46 9.57 3.78 -1.40
C THR A 46 9.84 4.57 -2.67
N PHE A 47 10.39 5.76 -2.52
CA PHE A 47 10.81 6.60 -3.64
C PHE A 47 12.25 7.06 -3.46
N GLN A 48 12.85 7.40 -4.58
CA GLN A 48 14.23 7.84 -4.65
C GLN A 48 14.27 9.36 -4.81
N THR A 49 15.06 10.01 -3.97
CA THR A 49 15.40 11.42 -4.14
C THR A 49 16.91 11.57 -4.21
N THR A 50 17.36 12.61 -4.90
CA THR A 50 18.78 12.94 -4.98
C THR A 50 19.05 14.11 -4.06
N VAL A 51 19.87 13.91 -3.04
CA VAL A 51 20.34 14.97 -2.14
C VAL A 51 21.84 15.09 -2.34
N ASN A 52 22.31 16.29 -2.73
CA ASN A 52 23.74 16.58 -2.93
C ASN A 52 24.46 15.56 -3.84
N GLY A 53 23.81 15.12 -4.92
CA GLY A 53 24.38 14.17 -5.88
C GLY A 53 24.32 12.69 -5.47
N ARG A 54 23.76 12.37 -4.30
CA ARG A 54 23.57 10.98 -3.83
C ARG A 54 22.10 10.59 -3.86
N GLN A 55 21.81 9.40 -4.38
CA GLN A 55 20.47 8.84 -4.34
C GLN A 55 20.16 8.28 -2.95
N LEU A 56 19.06 8.72 -2.36
CA LEU A 56 18.54 8.27 -1.07
C LEU A 56 17.17 7.65 -1.26
N ASN A 57 16.91 6.56 -0.54
CA ASN A 57 15.61 5.92 -0.48
C ASN A 57 14.82 6.53 0.67
N HIS A 58 13.61 7.00 0.37
CA HIS A 58 12.64 7.45 1.36
C HIS A 58 11.44 6.53 1.31
N SER A 59 10.99 6.09 2.48
CA SER A 59 9.81 5.24 2.59
C SER A 59 8.74 5.97 3.39
N VAL A 60 7.52 5.97 2.87
CA VAL A 60 6.32 6.45 3.56
C VAL A 60 5.42 5.26 3.79
N ALA A 61 5.16 4.98 5.07
CA ALA A 61 4.19 3.98 5.48
C ALA A 61 2.87 4.65 5.85
N GLY A 62 1.76 4.02 5.54
CA GLY A 62 0.45 4.47 5.97
C GLY A 62 -0.54 3.33 6.04
N ALA A 63 -1.72 3.62 6.58
CA ALA A 63 -2.79 2.64 6.74
C ALA A 63 -4.14 3.30 6.50
N VAL A 64 -5.03 2.56 5.84
CA VAL A 64 -6.42 2.96 5.61
C VAL A 64 -7.34 1.93 6.24
N ARG A 65 -8.25 2.38 7.12
CA ARG A 65 -9.34 1.58 7.66
C ARG A 65 -10.55 1.70 6.74
N LEU A 66 -11.13 0.57 6.36
CA LEU A 66 -12.35 0.52 5.56
C LEU A 66 -13.53 0.39 6.53
N GLN A 67 -14.25 1.47 6.75
CA GLN A 67 -15.50 1.47 7.52
C GLN A 67 -16.67 1.40 6.54
N ASN A 68 -17.66 0.54 6.81
CA ASN A 68 -18.88 0.30 6.00
C ASN A 68 -18.69 -0.41 4.65
N LEU A 69 -18.07 -1.60 4.64
CA LEU A 69 -18.19 -2.53 3.50
C LEU A 69 -19.47 -3.36 3.61
#